data_AF-A0A1J3CCJ2-F1
#
_entry.id   AF-A0A1J3CCJ2-F1
#
_cell.length_a   1.000
_cell.length_b   1.000
_cell.length_c   1.000
_cell.angle_alpha   90.00
_cell.angle_beta   90.00
_cell.angle_gamma   90.00
#
_symmetry.space_group_name_H-M   'P 1'
#
loop_
_entity.id
_entity.type
_entity.pdbx_description
1 polymer ?
#
loop_
_entity_poly.entity_id
_entity_poly.type
_entity_poly.pdbx_seq_one_letter_code
_entity_poly.pdbx_strand_id
1 'polypeptide(L)'
;MEQSRRTEQVLFLQRLKRLIVSFVCCLPISLLGLLLMLLLLYNSFSVFSLHLDSIPPIKSTVSLNHHQILLHHHHQPSSSTSTTTSPIKSSSESDSSLLLVVKETSLGLIQKQNISSSRTEEKIRRRPKRRNEQTSAITQRSQGKSRQRFKTRIKSFLSKSSCESLFFMTWISSIISFGDRERFTIESLFKSHPNSCLILISNTLDSDQGALILKPFTDKGLRVLPIKPDFAYIFKDTSAEKWFERLKKGMFSPGVIPLEQNLSNLLRLVLLYKYGGIYLDTDVIIIKPLTSLHNVIGAQTVDPVTRKWSRLNNAVLIFDKNHPLLKRFIDEFARTFNGNKWGHNGPYLVSRVVARLNISSSSDLGFSVLPPSAFYPVDWTRIRGFYRAATNESESNWSRKRLTHLRKHSFAVHLWNRESKKLKIEQGSIIHQLMSDSCIFCNSSSLHS
;
A
#
# COMPACT_ATOMS: atom_id res chain seq x y z
N MET A 1 -29.45 -45.67 -1.19
CA MET A 1 -28.07 -46.09 -0.84
C MET A 1 -27.12 -44.92 -0.56
N GLU A 2 -27.17 -43.82 -1.31
CA GLU A 2 -26.24 -42.67 -1.13
C GLU A 2 -26.36 -41.95 0.24
N GLN A 3 -27.57 -41.88 0.80
CA GLN A 3 -27.85 -41.20 2.06
C GLN A 3 -27.38 -41.99 3.31
N SER A 4 -27.25 -43.32 3.18
CA SER A 4 -26.71 -44.17 4.24
C SER A 4 -25.19 -44.01 4.37
N ARG A 5 -24.48 -43.89 3.25
CA ARG A 5 -23.00 -43.69 3.21
C ARG A 5 -22.55 -42.36 3.79
N ARG A 6 -23.30 -41.27 3.57
CA ARG A 6 -22.97 -39.96 4.16
C ARG A 6 -23.11 -39.97 5.69
N THR A 7 -24.12 -40.65 6.21
CA THR A 7 -24.37 -40.74 7.64
C THR A 7 -23.29 -41.56 8.35
N GLU A 8 -22.83 -42.66 7.73
CA GLU A 8 -21.70 -43.45 8.24
C GLU A 8 -20.37 -42.68 8.23
N GLN A 9 -20.08 -41.90 7.18
CA GLN A 9 -18.87 -41.07 7.11
C GLN A 9 -18.82 -40.00 8.20
N VAL A 10 -19.96 -39.35 8.49
CA VAL A 10 -20.05 -38.34 9.56
C VAL A 10 -19.86 -38.99 10.94
N LEU A 11 -20.47 -40.17 11.15
CA LEU A 11 -20.31 -40.91 12.40
C LEU A 11 -18.87 -41.39 12.61
N PHE A 12 -18.20 -41.82 11.54
CA PHE A 12 -16.79 -42.21 11.55
C PHE A 12 -15.88 -41.04 11.90
N LEU A 13 -16.10 -39.87 11.28
CA LEU A 13 -15.33 -38.65 11.59
C LEU A 13 -15.50 -38.21 13.05
N GLN A 14 -16.71 -38.33 13.59
CA GLN A 14 -16.99 -38.00 14.99
C GLN A 14 -16.33 -38.99 15.95
N ARG A 15 -16.33 -40.29 15.65
CA ARG A 15 -15.59 -41.30 16.42
C ARG A 15 -14.09 -41.05 16.38
N LEU A 16 -13.54 -40.73 15.20
CA LEU A 16 -12.11 -40.43 15.04
C LEU A 16 -11.71 -39.19 15.85
N LYS A 17 -12.51 -38.12 15.81
CA LYS A 17 -12.26 -36.92 16.63
C LYS A 17 -12.27 -37.22 18.13
N ARG A 18 -13.22 -38.03 18.61
CA ARG A 18 -13.27 -38.43 20.03
C ARG A 18 -12.08 -39.31 20.43
N LEU A 19 -11.64 -40.21 19.55
CA LEU A 19 -10.45 -41.04 19.75
C LEU A 19 -9.18 -40.19 19.83
N ILE A 20 -9.03 -39.20 18.94
CA ILE A 20 -7.88 -38.28 18.97
C ILE A 20 -7.87 -37.46 20.25
N VAL A 21 -9.02 -36.90 20.66
CA VAL A 21 -9.12 -36.12 21.91
C VAL A 21 -8.84 -37.00 23.14
N SER A 22 -9.38 -38.20 23.19
CA SER A 22 -9.13 -39.16 24.27
C SER A 22 -7.64 -39.54 24.34
N PHE A 23 -7.02 -39.83 23.20
CA PHE A 23 -5.60 -40.14 23.11
C PHE A 23 -4.73 -38.98 23.59
N VAL A 24 -5.06 -37.74 23.21
CA VAL A 24 -4.32 -36.54 23.64
C VAL A 24 -4.49 -36.27 25.13
N CYS A 25 -5.67 -36.51 25.70
CA CYS A 25 -5.91 -36.35 27.14
C CYS A 25 -5.28 -37.46 28.01
N CYS A 26 -5.00 -38.63 27.44
CA CYS A 26 -4.34 -39.74 28.12
C CYS A 26 -2.80 -39.71 28.01
N LEU A 27 -2.22 -38.76 27.26
CA LEU A 27 -0.78 -38.62 27.19
C LEU A 27 -0.23 -38.02 28.50
N PRO A 28 0.85 -38.58 29.07
CA PRO A 28 1.57 -37.95 30.16
C PRO A 28 1.93 -36.50 29.80
N ILE A 29 1.83 -35.58 30.76
CA ILE A 29 2.10 -34.14 30.55
C ILE A 29 3.49 -33.91 29.93
N SER A 30 4.47 -34.77 30.24
CA SER A 30 5.81 -34.77 29.64
C SER A 30 5.82 -35.04 28.13
N LEU A 31 4.97 -35.95 27.65
CA LEU A 31 4.82 -36.28 26.23
C LEU A 31 4.05 -35.20 25.47
N LEU A 32 3.04 -34.61 26.09
CA LEU A 32 2.33 -33.46 25.52
C LEU A 32 3.27 -32.24 25.39
N GLY A 33 4.11 -32.01 26.40
CA GLY A 33 5.16 -31.00 26.37
C GLY A 33 6.18 -31.25 25.25
N LEU A 34 6.65 -32.50 25.09
CA LEU A 34 7.56 -32.87 24.01
C LEU A 34 6.94 -32.66 22.62
N LEU A 35 5.67 -33.02 22.43
CA LEU A 35 4.96 -32.81 21.17
C LEU A 35 4.83 -31.31 20.83
N LEU A 36 4.48 -30.48 21.80
CA LEU A 36 4.42 -29.02 21.62
C LEU A 36 5.80 -28.43 21.31
N MET A 37 6.85 -28.90 21.98
CA MET A 37 8.23 -28.48 21.69
C MET A 37 8.67 -28.89 20.29
N LEU A 38 8.33 -30.09 19.81
CA LEU A 38 8.62 -30.53 18.44
C LEU A 38 7.85 -29.72 17.40
N LEU A 39 6.60 -29.35 17.67
CA LEU A 39 5.81 -28.48 16.80
C LEU A 39 6.36 -27.04 16.77
N LEU A 40 6.85 -26.53 17.90
CA LEU A 40 7.52 -25.23 17.96
C LEU A 40 8.88 -25.26 17.25
N LEU A 41 9.65 -26.33 17.42
CA LEU A 41 10.91 -26.56 16.70
C LEU A 41 10.67 -26.66 15.19
N TYR A 42 9.66 -27.41 14.75
CA TYR A 42 9.28 -27.50 13.35
C TYR A 42 8.85 -26.14 12.78
N ASN A 43 8.00 -25.39 13.49
CA ASN A 43 7.59 -24.06 13.06
C ASN A 43 8.77 -23.08 13.03
N SER A 44 9.66 -23.13 14.03
CA SER A 44 10.86 -22.30 14.05
C SER A 44 11.81 -22.66 12.89
N PHE A 45 12.05 -23.95 12.64
CA PHE A 45 12.83 -24.40 11.49
C PHE A 45 12.18 -24.00 10.16
N SER A 46 10.86 -24.10 9.99
CA SER A 46 10.17 -23.66 8.77
C SER A 46 10.25 -22.14 8.55
N VAL A 47 10.25 -21.36 9.63
CA VAL A 47 10.39 -19.89 9.59
C VAL A 47 11.84 -19.45 9.34
N PHE A 48 12.83 -20.16 9.89
CA PHE A 48 14.25 -19.81 9.78
C PHE A 48 14.97 -20.46 8.58
N SER A 49 14.52 -21.61 8.07
CA SER A 49 15.08 -22.27 6.88
C SER A 49 14.67 -21.59 5.55
N LEU A 50 13.73 -20.63 5.59
CA LEU A 50 13.50 -19.67 4.50
C LEU A 50 14.50 -18.50 4.50
N HIS A 51 15.57 -18.57 5.31
CA HIS A 51 16.57 -17.52 5.43
C HIS A 51 18.02 -18.00 5.36
N LEU A 52 18.30 -19.02 4.54
CA LEU A 52 19.65 -19.35 4.07
C LEU A 52 19.59 -19.86 2.63
N ASP A 53 19.37 -18.96 1.68
CA ASP A 53 19.83 -19.16 0.31
C ASP A 53 21.17 -18.45 0.14
N SER A 54 22.16 -19.25 -0.23
CA SER A 54 23.57 -18.91 -0.41
C SER A 54 23.82 -17.79 -1.41
N ILE A 55 24.79 -16.95 -1.06
CA ILE A 55 25.47 -15.97 -1.91
C ILE A 55 26.09 -16.70 -3.13
N PRO A 56 25.79 -16.32 -4.38
CA PRO A 56 26.59 -16.79 -5.52
C PRO A 56 27.93 -16.03 -5.57
N PRO A 57 29.07 -16.70 -5.79
CA PRO A 57 30.36 -16.03 -5.84
C PRO A 57 30.54 -15.23 -7.13
N ILE A 58 31.26 -14.14 -6.97
CA ILE A 58 31.70 -13.17 -7.98
C ILE A 58 32.53 -13.87 -9.06
N LYS A 59 32.18 -13.65 -10.34
CA LYS A 59 33.09 -13.87 -11.46
C LYS A 59 34.07 -12.71 -11.52
N SER A 60 35.33 -12.93 -11.14
CA SER A 60 36.47 -12.13 -11.57
C SER A 60 37.45 -13.04 -12.30
N THR A 61 37.60 -12.79 -13.59
CA THR A 61 38.66 -13.34 -14.44
C THR A 61 40.01 -12.77 -14.01
N VAL A 62 40.91 -13.60 -13.45
CA VAL A 62 42.37 -13.46 -13.67
C VAL A 62 43.02 -14.85 -13.69
N SER A 63 43.97 -14.94 -14.61
CA SER A 63 44.80 -16.02 -15.09
C SER A 63 45.87 -16.56 -14.11
N LEU A 64 46.27 -17.83 -14.40
CA LEU A 64 47.56 -18.51 -14.16
C LEU A 64 47.88 -19.22 -12.82
N ASN A 65 48.02 -20.54 -12.98
CA ASN A 65 49.05 -21.47 -12.49
C ASN A 65 48.92 -22.21 -11.14
N HIS A 66 48.87 -23.54 -11.33
CA HIS A 66 49.66 -24.62 -10.70
C HIS A 66 49.02 -25.52 -9.64
N HIS A 67 49.00 -26.83 -10.00
CA HIS A 67 49.18 -28.05 -9.18
C HIS A 67 48.14 -28.32 -8.06
N GLN A 68 47.68 -29.54 -7.76
CA GLN A 68 47.69 -30.88 -8.34
C GLN A 68 46.84 -31.74 -7.34
N ILE A 69 46.34 -32.90 -7.78
CA ILE A 69 46.08 -34.13 -6.97
C ILE A 69 44.69 -34.36 -6.31
N LEU A 70 43.97 -35.34 -6.91
CA LEU A 70 43.18 -36.49 -6.37
C LEU A 70 42.01 -36.22 -5.38
N LEU A 71 40.85 -36.91 -5.35
CA LEU A 71 40.38 -38.22 -5.85
C LEU A 71 38.82 -38.27 -5.81
N HIS A 72 38.27 -39.18 -6.63
CA HIS A 72 36.93 -39.82 -6.70
C HIS A 72 35.99 -39.81 -5.46
N HIS A 73 34.64 -39.95 -5.52
CA HIS A 73 33.79 -40.90 -6.29
C HIS A 73 32.29 -40.48 -6.37
N HIS A 74 31.65 -40.98 -7.43
CA HIS A 74 30.23 -41.18 -7.78
C HIS A 74 29.14 -41.28 -6.66
N HIS A 75 27.94 -40.71 -6.90
CA HIS A 75 26.75 -41.41 -7.44
C HIS A 75 25.46 -40.52 -7.45
N GLN A 76 24.67 -40.66 -8.52
CA GLN A 76 23.29 -40.21 -8.75
C GLN A 76 22.34 -41.46 -8.68
N PRO A 77 21.01 -41.41 -8.93
CA PRO A 77 19.94 -40.40 -8.69
C PRO A 77 18.59 -41.04 -8.21
N SER A 78 17.47 -40.28 -8.33
CA SER A 78 16.02 -40.66 -8.31
C SER A 78 15.30 -40.47 -6.95
N SER A 79 14.01 -40.11 -6.83
CA SER A 79 12.88 -39.98 -7.75
C SER A 79 11.78 -39.08 -7.12
N SER A 80 10.82 -38.71 -7.95
CA SER A 80 9.61 -37.89 -7.77
C SER A 80 8.61 -38.34 -6.70
N THR A 81 7.88 -37.39 -6.09
CA THR A 81 6.40 -37.48 -6.00
C THR A 81 5.71 -36.14 -5.72
N SER A 82 4.66 -35.89 -6.49
CA SER A 82 3.69 -34.80 -6.40
C SER A 82 2.60 -35.09 -5.37
N THR A 83 2.19 -34.10 -4.59
CA THR A 83 0.83 -34.07 -4.01
C THR A 83 0.26 -32.64 -3.94
N THR A 84 -0.91 -32.52 -4.55
CA THR A 84 -1.87 -31.44 -4.60
C THR A 84 -2.45 -31.06 -3.23
N THR A 85 -2.56 -29.76 -2.92
CA THR A 85 -3.57 -29.24 -1.99
C THR A 85 -4.19 -27.94 -2.51
N SER A 86 -5.52 -27.92 -2.44
CA SER A 86 -6.46 -26.93 -2.95
C SER A 86 -6.47 -25.63 -2.12
N PRO A 87 -6.69 -24.44 -2.70
CA PRO A 87 -6.88 -23.23 -1.92
C PRO A 87 -8.35 -23.01 -1.55
N ILE A 88 -8.55 -22.72 -0.26
CA ILE A 88 -9.80 -22.27 0.35
C ILE A 88 -10.18 -20.91 -0.25
N LYS A 89 -11.32 -20.84 -0.92
CA LYS A 89 -11.97 -19.59 -1.36
C LYS A 89 -12.39 -18.80 -0.12
N SER A 90 -11.83 -17.61 0.05
CA SER A 90 -12.50 -16.51 0.75
C SER A 90 -12.78 -15.43 -0.30
N SER A 91 -14.04 -15.32 -0.67
CA SER A 91 -14.57 -14.33 -1.61
C SER A 91 -14.76 -13.00 -0.88
N SER A 92 -13.84 -12.05 -1.06
CA SER A 92 -14.09 -10.63 -0.79
C SER A 92 -14.53 -9.96 -2.09
N GLU A 93 -15.84 -9.76 -2.23
CA GLU A 93 -16.44 -8.90 -3.25
C GLU A 93 -16.03 -7.43 -3.00
N SER A 94 -14.82 -7.07 -3.44
CA SER A 94 -14.44 -5.65 -3.69
C SER A 94 -13.21 -5.50 -4.61
N ASP A 95 -12.58 -6.60 -5.02
CA ASP A 95 -11.42 -6.63 -5.94
C ASP A 95 -11.72 -6.17 -7.39
N SER A 96 -12.92 -5.68 -7.68
CA SER A 96 -13.37 -5.59 -9.07
C SER A 96 -12.99 -4.28 -9.77
N SER A 97 -13.00 -3.09 -9.17
CA SER A 97 -12.98 -1.86 -10.00
C SER A 97 -11.65 -1.52 -10.71
N LEU A 98 -10.49 -1.70 -10.06
CA LEU A 98 -9.18 -1.40 -10.65
C LEU A 98 -8.57 -2.60 -11.37
N LEU A 99 -8.84 -3.79 -10.87
CA LEU A 99 -8.55 -5.04 -11.56
C LEU A 99 -9.43 -5.16 -12.82
N LEU A 100 -10.65 -4.59 -12.84
CA LEU A 100 -11.43 -4.36 -14.06
C LEU A 100 -10.76 -3.33 -14.97
N VAL A 101 -10.25 -2.19 -14.48
CA VAL A 101 -9.50 -1.26 -15.37
C VAL A 101 -8.29 -1.94 -16.02
N VAL A 102 -7.57 -2.79 -15.27
CA VAL A 102 -6.45 -3.59 -15.80
C VAL A 102 -6.96 -4.74 -16.70
N LYS A 103 -8.06 -5.41 -16.35
CA LYS A 103 -8.66 -6.53 -17.12
C LYS A 103 -9.40 -6.10 -18.39
N GLU A 104 -10.25 -5.09 -18.33
CA GLU A 104 -10.99 -4.49 -19.46
C GLU A 104 -10.05 -3.98 -20.55
N THR A 105 -8.86 -3.50 -20.18
CA THR A 105 -7.85 -3.10 -21.17
C THR A 105 -7.10 -4.29 -21.78
N SER A 106 -7.00 -5.42 -21.05
CA SER A 106 -6.30 -6.64 -21.50
C SER A 106 -7.16 -7.58 -22.36
N LEU A 107 -8.49 -7.55 -22.20
CA LEU A 107 -9.44 -8.40 -22.95
C LEU A 107 -9.65 -7.97 -24.42
N GLY A 108 -9.04 -6.87 -24.86
CA GLY A 108 -9.07 -6.44 -26.27
C GLY A 108 -8.18 -7.25 -27.23
N LEU A 109 -7.40 -8.21 -26.71
CA LEU A 109 -6.52 -9.09 -27.48
C LEU A 109 -6.51 -10.46 -26.81
N ILE A 110 -7.40 -11.36 -27.22
CA ILE A 110 -7.25 -12.83 -27.35
C ILE A 110 -8.65 -13.40 -27.63
N GLN A 111 -8.98 -13.51 -28.90
CA GLN A 111 -9.83 -14.60 -29.38
C GLN A 111 -9.38 -14.97 -30.80
N LYS A 112 -8.17 -15.53 -30.90
CA LYS A 112 -7.87 -16.48 -31.98
C LYS A 112 -8.14 -17.87 -31.43
N GLN A 113 -9.11 -18.52 -32.06
CA GLN A 113 -9.64 -19.84 -31.73
C GLN A 113 -8.55 -20.91 -31.79
N ASN A 114 -8.55 -21.82 -30.80
CA ASN A 114 -8.25 -23.23 -31.02
C ASN A 114 -9.57 -23.97 -30.79
N ILE A 115 -10.28 -24.29 -31.87
CA ILE A 115 -11.40 -25.23 -31.85
C ILE A 115 -10.91 -26.49 -32.55
N SER A 116 -10.91 -27.59 -31.80
CA SER A 116 -10.63 -28.92 -32.32
C SER A 116 -11.73 -29.37 -33.28
N SER A 117 -11.29 -30.08 -34.31
CA SER A 117 -12.05 -30.79 -35.32
C SER A 117 -13.22 -31.63 -34.80
N SER A 118 -14.42 -31.38 -35.32
CA SER A 118 -15.38 -32.44 -35.65
C SER A 118 -16.17 -32.05 -36.91
N ARG A 119 -16.19 -32.95 -37.88
CA ARG A 119 -16.90 -32.86 -39.16
C ARG A 119 -18.42 -32.91 -38.94
N THR A 120 -19.16 -32.01 -39.60
CA THR A 120 -20.33 -32.36 -40.43
C THR A 120 -20.60 -31.22 -41.43
N GLU A 121 -20.90 -31.59 -42.67
CA GLU A 121 -21.19 -30.70 -43.81
C GLU A 121 -22.58 -30.09 -43.72
N GLU A 122 -22.74 -28.80 -44.07
CA GLU A 122 -23.84 -28.35 -44.94
C GLU A 122 -23.61 -26.94 -45.51
N LYS A 123 -23.85 -26.80 -46.82
CA LYS A 123 -23.64 -25.62 -47.66
C LYS A 123 -24.76 -24.59 -47.50
N ILE A 124 -24.47 -23.33 -47.16
CA ILE A 124 -25.22 -22.15 -47.68
C ILE A 124 -24.27 -20.95 -47.88
N ARG A 125 -24.16 -20.48 -49.14
CA ARG A 125 -23.52 -19.22 -49.55
C ARG A 125 -24.31 -17.99 -49.04
N ARG A 126 -23.70 -17.08 -48.27
CA ARG A 126 -24.06 -15.63 -48.24
C ARG A 126 -22.83 -14.73 -47.95
N ARG A 127 -22.82 -13.57 -48.62
CA ARG A 127 -21.76 -12.54 -48.81
C ARG A 127 -21.07 -12.02 -47.52
N PRO A 128 -19.79 -11.55 -47.59
CA PRO A 128 -19.12 -10.94 -46.45
C PRO A 128 -19.56 -9.47 -46.25
N LYS A 129 -20.17 -9.18 -45.10
CA LYS A 129 -20.31 -7.80 -44.58
C LYS A 129 -19.01 -7.43 -43.87
N ARG A 130 -18.29 -6.43 -44.38
CA ARG A 130 -17.24 -5.69 -43.67
C ARG A 130 -17.79 -5.23 -42.32
N ARG A 131 -17.20 -5.68 -41.20
CA ARG A 131 -17.42 -5.11 -39.87
C ARG A 131 -16.12 -4.44 -39.44
N ASN A 132 -16.08 -3.12 -39.64
CA ASN A 132 -14.98 -2.21 -39.33
C ASN A 132 -14.64 -2.18 -37.83
N GLU A 133 -13.34 -2.19 -37.53
CA GLU A 133 -12.51 -1.25 -36.72
C GLU A 133 -13.13 -0.25 -35.70
N GLN A 134 -14.37 -0.40 -35.24
CA GLN A 134 -15.01 0.63 -34.39
C GLN A 134 -14.71 0.51 -32.89
N THR A 135 -14.19 -0.63 -32.40
CA THR A 135 -13.93 -0.85 -30.97
C THR A 135 -12.66 -0.14 -30.44
N SER A 136 -11.62 -0.01 -31.25
CA SER A 136 -10.38 0.70 -30.86
C SER A 136 -10.60 2.23 -30.79
N ALA A 137 -11.38 2.78 -31.71
CA ALA A 137 -11.69 4.21 -31.77
C ALA A 137 -12.56 4.68 -30.59
N ILE A 138 -13.50 3.86 -30.12
CA ILE A 138 -14.38 4.21 -28.98
C ILE A 138 -13.59 4.25 -27.68
N THR A 139 -12.71 3.28 -27.43
CA THR A 139 -11.85 3.23 -26.22
C THR A 139 -10.82 4.35 -26.22
N GLN A 140 -10.24 4.71 -27.37
CA GLN A 140 -9.35 5.87 -27.46
C GLN A 140 -10.10 7.20 -27.25
N ARG A 141 -11.32 7.33 -27.78
CA ARG A 141 -12.15 8.54 -27.61
C ARG A 141 -12.64 8.71 -26.17
N SER A 142 -12.96 7.62 -25.46
CA SER A 142 -13.34 7.67 -24.04
C SER A 142 -12.14 8.01 -23.15
N GLN A 143 -10.96 7.45 -23.43
CA GLN A 143 -9.71 7.83 -22.74
C GLN A 143 -9.32 9.29 -23.01
N GLY A 144 -9.47 9.79 -24.25
CA GLY A 144 -9.24 11.20 -24.58
C GLY A 144 -10.13 12.16 -23.80
N LYS A 145 -11.43 11.84 -23.65
CA LYS A 145 -12.39 12.62 -22.84
C LYS A 145 -12.06 12.57 -21.35
N SER A 146 -11.71 11.40 -20.81
CA SER A 146 -11.26 11.23 -19.41
C SER A 146 -10.04 12.10 -19.10
N ARG A 147 -9.01 12.04 -19.95
CA ARG A 147 -7.77 12.82 -19.80
C ARG A 147 -8.06 14.33 -19.78
N GLN A 148 -8.88 14.79 -20.71
CA GLN A 148 -9.26 16.19 -20.79
C GLN A 148 -10.06 16.62 -19.56
N ARG A 149 -10.96 15.78 -19.04
CA ARG A 149 -11.72 16.04 -17.81
C ARG A 149 -10.80 16.16 -16.59
N PHE A 150 -9.86 15.22 -16.41
CA PHE A 150 -8.91 15.24 -15.29
C PHE A 150 -8.08 16.52 -15.29
N LYS A 151 -7.41 16.80 -16.42
CA LYS A 151 -6.58 18.00 -16.60
C LYS A 151 -7.37 19.28 -16.36
N THR A 152 -8.57 19.38 -16.92
CA THR A 152 -9.41 20.58 -16.83
C THR A 152 -9.86 20.84 -15.39
N ARG A 153 -10.25 19.79 -14.66
CA ARG A 153 -10.68 19.92 -13.26
C ARG A 153 -9.56 20.38 -12.35
N ILE A 154 -8.36 19.79 -12.45
CA ILE A 154 -7.20 20.25 -11.66
C ILE A 154 -6.86 21.70 -12.01
N LYS A 155 -6.75 22.02 -13.31
CA LYS A 155 -6.43 23.39 -13.74
C LYS A 155 -7.47 24.39 -13.22
N SER A 156 -8.76 24.09 -13.36
CA SER A 156 -9.84 24.95 -12.88
C SER A 156 -9.85 25.10 -11.36
N PHE A 157 -9.54 24.04 -10.62
CA PHE A 157 -9.52 24.08 -9.17
C PHE A 157 -8.37 24.95 -8.66
N LEU A 158 -7.16 24.75 -9.22
CA LEU A 158 -5.98 25.53 -8.87
C LEU A 158 -6.08 26.99 -9.34
N SER A 159 -6.72 27.27 -10.49
CA SER A 159 -6.87 28.64 -10.97
C SER A 159 -7.94 29.44 -10.22
N LYS A 160 -9.00 28.77 -9.74
CA LYS A 160 -10.08 29.41 -8.98
C LYS A 160 -9.73 29.59 -7.49
N SER A 161 -8.69 28.93 -7.03
CA SER A 161 -8.32 28.90 -5.62
C SER A 161 -7.01 29.65 -5.38
N SER A 162 -7.02 30.68 -4.54
CA SER A 162 -5.81 31.31 -4.00
C SER A 162 -5.29 30.48 -2.82
N CYS A 163 -4.62 29.35 -3.10
CA CYS A 163 -4.07 28.48 -2.06
C CYS A 163 -2.64 28.88 -1.69
N GLU A 164 -2.37 28.98 -0.40
CA GLU A 164 -1.00 29.17 0.11
C GLU A 164 -0.16 27.91 -0.07
N SER A 165 -0.79 26.74 0.01
CA SER A 165 -0.14 25.44 -0.14
C SER A 165 -1.06 24.42 -0.81
N LEU A 166 -0.45 23.47 -1.52
CA LEU A 166 -1.12 22.39 -2.22
C LEU A 166 -0.82 21.05 -1.55
N PHE A 167 -1.87 20.38 -1.11
CA PHE A 167 -1.83 19.05 -0.51
C PHE A 167 -2.38 17.99 -1.45
N PHE A 168 -1.77 16.81 -1.40
CA PHE A 168 -2.23 15.60 -2.04
C PHE A 168 -2.44 14.50 -0.98
N MET A 169 -3.55 13.79 -1.12
CA MET A 169 -3.82 12.54 -0.42
C MET A 169 -4.33 11.52 -1.44
N THR A 170 -4.13 10.22 -1.18
CA THR A 170 -4.71 9.15 -2.01
C THR A 170 -5.65 8.28 -1.20
N TRP A 171 -6.88 8.11 -1.69
CA TRP A 171 -7.85 7.15 -1.16
C TRP A 171 -8.35 6.24 -2.28
N ILE A 172 -7.74 5.07 -2.39
CA ILE A 172 -8.03 4.10 -3.47
C ILE A 172 -8.96 2.97 -2.97
N SER A 173 -9.22 2.94 -1.67
CA SER A 173 -10.10 1.96 -1.02
C SER A 173 -11.60 2.27 -1.23
N SER A 174 -12.45 1.36 -0.77
CA SER A 174 -13.90 1.52 -0.80
C SER A 174 -14.33 2.81 -0.08
N ILE A 175 -15.41 3.42 -0.59
CA ILE A 175 -16.04 4.57 0.09
C ILE A 175 -16.59 4.19 1.47
N ILE A 176 -17.03 2.95 1.64
CA ILE A 176 -17.61 2.45 2.90
C ILE A 176 -16.56 2.40 4.02
N SER A 177 -15.28 2.21 3.67
CA SER A 177 -14.18 2.24 4.63
C SER A 177 -13.65 3.63 4.92
N PHE A 178 -14.16 4.68 4.26
CA PHE A 178 -13.75 6.07 4.54
C PHE A 178 -14.53 6.57 5.75
N GLY A 179 -13.91 6.44 6.93
CA GLY A 179 -14.58 6.68 8.20
C GLY A 179 -14.15 7.98 8.86
N ASP A 180 -14.47 8.07 10.15
CA ASP A 180 -14.13 9.23 10.97
C ASP A 180 -12.63 9.47 11.01
N ARG A 181 -11.81 8.42 11.09
CA ARG A 181 -10.34 8.54 11.14
C ARG A 181 -9.79 9.34 9.96
N GLU A 182 -10.19 8.97 8.74
CA GLU A 182 -9.78 9.65 7.52
C GLU A 182 -10.39 11.05 7.42
N ARG A 183 -11.60 11.26 7.94
CA ARG A 183 -12.18 12.61 8.03
C ARG A 183 -11.37 13.52 8.94
N PHE A 184 -10.98 13.03 10.10
CA PHE A 184 -10.19 13.77 11.08
C PHE A 184 -8.79 14.09 10.59
N THR A 185 -8.18 13.29 9.71
CA THR A 185 -6.90 13.68 9.09
C THR A 185 -7.09 14.87 8.15
N ILE A 186 -8.19 14.92 7.39
CA ILE A 186 -8.54 16.09 6.57
C ILE A 186 -8.87 17.31 7.46
N GLU A 187 -9.56 17.13 8.58
CA GLU A 187 -9.79 18.22 9.55
C GLU A 187 -8.48 18.77 10.12
N SER A 188 -7.56 17.90 10.54
CA SER A 188 -6.25 18.33 11.04
C SER A 188 -5.44 19.13 10.02
N LEU A 189 -5.58 18.78 8.73
CA LEU A 189 -4.99 19.51 7.62
C LEU A 189 -5.56 20.92 7.54
N PHE A 190 -6.88 21.07 7.43
CA PHE A 190 -7.51 22.38 7.28
C PHE A 190 -7.47 23.21 8.57
N LYS A 191 -7.37 22.58 9.74
CA LYS A 191 -7.14 23.27 11.02
C LYS A 191 -5.78 23.96 11.04
N SER A 192 -4.76 23.28 10.53
CA SER A 192 -3.39 23.81 10.48
C SER A 192 -3.12 24.68 9.25
N HIS A 193 -3.88 24.49 8.17
CA HIS A 193 -3.72 25.17 6.88
C HIS A 193 -5.09 25.54 6.28
N PRO A 194 -5.82 26.52 6.87
CA PRO A 194 -7.17 26.87 6.44
C PRO A 194 -7.23 27.40 5.00
N ASN A 195 -6.13 27.99 4.52
CA ASN A 195 -6.02 28.55 3.17
C ASN A 195 -5.38 27.59 2.15
N SER A 196 -5.27 26.31 2.48
CA SER A 196 -4.68 25.31 1.57
C SER A 196 -5.70 24.69 0.62
N CYS A 197 -5.18 23.99 -0.39
CA CYS A 197 -5.98 23.19 -1.30
C CYS A 197 -5.62 21.72 -1.18
N LEU A 198 -6.63 20.87 -1.00
CA LEU A 198 -6.48 19.43 -0.96
C LEU A 198 -6.98 18.81 -2.27
N ILE A 199 -6.10 18.14 -3.01
CA ILE A 199 -6.49 17.24 -4.10
C ILE A 199 -6.46 15.82 -3.55
N LEU A 200 -7.66 15.23 -3.41
CA LEU A 200 -7.85 13.87 -2.93
C LEU A 200 -8.01 12.92 -4.11
N ILE A 201 -6.95 12.17 -4.41
CA ILE A 201 -6.95 11.21 -5.52
C ILE A 201 -7.74 9.98 -5.12
N SER A 202 -8.95 9.85 -5.67
CA SER A 202 -9.88 8.79 -5.29
C SER A 202 -10.88 8.49 -6.40
N ASN A 203 -10.98 7.22 -6.78
CA ASN A 203 -12.05 6.77 -7.68
C ASN A 203 -13.42 6.74 -6.98
N THR A 204 -13.42 6.45 -5.68
CA THR A 204 -14.64 6.23 -4.91
C THR A 204 -15.24 7.54 -4.39
N LEU A 205 -14.40 8.52 -4.00
CA LEU A 205 -14.88 9.83 -3.52
C LEU A 205 -15.17 10.83 -4.65
N ASP A 206 -14.73 10.58 -5.89
CA ASP A 206 -15.14 11.36 -7.07
C ASP A 206 -16.50 10.84 -7.60
N SER A 207 -17.51 10.90 -6.73
CA SER A 207 -18.87 10.41 -6.93
C SER A 207 -19.88 11.26 -6.14
N ASP A 208 -21.18 11.10 -6.38
CA ASP A 208 -22.23 11.83 -5.66
C ASP A 208 -22.19 11.52 -4.15
N GLN A 209 -21.98 10.25 -3.78
CA GLN A 209 -21.82 9.86 -2.38
C GLN A 209 -20.56 10.48 -1.76
N GLY A 210 -19.45 10.52 -2.51
CA GLY A 210 -18.24 11.21 -2.06
C GLY A 210 -18.43 12.71 -1.88
N ALA A 211 -19.23 13.34 -2.75
CA ALA A 211 -19.62 14.73 -2.61
C ALA A 211 -20.41 14.98 -1.32
N LEU A 212 -21.32 14.08 -0.94
CA LEU A 212 -22.03 14.16 0.35
C LEU A 212 -21.08 14.07 1.54
N ILE A 213 -20.11 13.15 1.51
CA ILE A 213 -19.10 12.99 2.57
C ILE A 213 -18.26 14.26 2.74
N LEU A 214 -17.88 14.90 1.63
CA LEU A 214 -17.00 16.07 1.62
C LEU A 214 -17.76 17.40 1.71
N LYS A 215 -19.09 17.39 1.57
CA LYS A 215 -19.94 18.57 1.62
C LYS A 215 -19.70 19.45 2.87
N PRO A 216 -19.55 18.90 4.09
CA PRO A 216 -19.28 19.73 5.27
C PRO A 216 -18.02 20.60 5.14
N PHE A 217 -16.98 20.10 4.46
CA PHE A 217 -15.76 20.86 4.19
C PHE A 217 -16.02 21.98 3.19
N THR A 218 -16.65 21.67 2.05
CA THR A 218 -16.93 22.66 1.02
C THR A 218 -17.93 23.73 1.47
N ASP A 219 -18.91 23.37 2.28
CA ASP A 219 -19.89 24.30 2.88
C ASP A 219 -19.20 25.33 3.80
N LYS A 220 -18.11 24.93 4.47
CA LYS A 220 -17.25 25.84 5.26
C LYS A 220 -16.26 26.63 4.41
N GLY A 221 -16.31 26.53 3.08
CA GLY A 221 -15.36 27.18 2.18
C GLY A 221 -13.98 26.52 2.14
N LEU A 222 -13.81 25.32 2.72
CA LEU A 222 -12.57 24.57 2.64
C LEU A 222 -12.43 23.93 1.26
N ARG A 223 -11.22 24.00 0.70
CA ARG A 223 -10.95 23.66 -0.70
C ARG A 223 -10.47 22.23 -0.83
N VAL A 224 -11.42 21.31 -1.01
CA VAL A 224 -11.16 19.90 -1.30
C VAL A 224 -11.67 19.51 -2.67
N LEU A 225 -10.82 18.87 -3.48
CA LEU A 225 -11.17 18.31 -4.78
C LEU A 225 -10.96 16.78 -4.74
N PRO A 226 -12.02 15.97 -4.60
CA PRO A 226 -11.94 14.56 -4.94
C PRO A 226 -11.81 14.41 -6.45
N ILE A 227 -10.89 13.57 -6.92
CA ILE A 227 -10.72 13.32 -8.34
C ILE A 227 -10.27 11.89 -8.63
N LYS A 228 -10.99 11.24 -9.56
CA LYS A 228 -10.61 9.93 -10.09
C LYS A 228 -9.27 10.04 -10.82
N PRO A 229 -8.26 9.20 -10.52
CA PRO A 229 -6.97 9.27 -11.18
C PRO A 229 -7.09 8.90 -12.66
N ASP A 230 -6.54 9.75 -13.54
CA ASP A 230 -6.22 9.36 -14.92
C ASP A 230 -4.75 8.97 -14.99
N PHE A 231 -4.45 7.68 -14.83
CA PHE A 231 -3.07 7.18 -14.76
C PHE A 231 -2.26 7.46 -16.03
N ALA A 232 -2.91 7.45 -17.21
CA ALA A 232 -2.23 7.77 -18.46
C ALA A 232 -1.77 9.22 -18.49
N TYR A 233 -2.60 10.16 -18.01
CA TYR A 233 -2.22 11.56 -17.88
C TYR A 233 -1.20 11.79 -16.76
N ILE A 234 -1.42 11.20 -15.58
CA ILE A 234 -0.58 11.40 -14.40
C ILE A 234 0.83 10.83 -14.64
N PHE A 235 0.96 9.66 -15.26
CA PHE A 235 2.27 9.03 -15.45
C PHE A 235 3.02 9.50 -16.69
N LYS A 236 2.35 10.22 -17.60
CA LYS A 236 2.95 10.71 -18.85
C LYS A 236 4.29 11.40 -18.63
N ASP A 237 5.25 11.14 -19.52
CA ASP A 237 6.58 11.75 -19.53
C ASP A 237 7.43 11.39 -18.29
N THR A 238 7.15 10.22 -17.70
CA THR A 238 7.94 9.63 -16.61
C THR A 238 8.14 8.13 -16.85
N SER A 239 9.08 7.49 -16.14
CA SER A 239 9.27 6.04 -16.22
C SER A 239 8.06 5.23 -15.72
N ALA A 240 7.19 5.85 -14.90
CA ALA A 240 5.91 5.27 -14.47
C ALA A 240 4.99 4.94 -15.65
N GLU A 241 5.04 5.72 -16.75
CA GLU A 241 4.22 5.49 -17.94
C GLU A 241 4.54 4.13 -18.55
N LYS A 242 5.83 3.88 -18.82
CA LYS A 242 6.30 2.60 -19.38
C LYS A 242 5.99 1.44 -18.44
N TRP A 243 6.20 1.63 -17.12
CA TRP A 243 5.86 0.61 -16.13
C TRP A 243 4.37 0.25 -16.16
N PHE A 244 3.49 1.26 -16.18
CA PHE A 244 2.04 1.07 -16.18
C PHE A 244 1.53 0.44 -17.48
N GLU A 245 2.07 0.82 -18.64
CA GLU A 245 1.75 0.18 -19.91
C GLU A 245 2.15 -1.30 -19.93
N ARG A 246 3.33 -1.63 -19.41
CA ARG A 246 3.78 -3.03 -19.29
C ARG A 246 2.90 -3.84 -18.34
N LEU A 247 2.47 -3.24 -17.23
CA LEU A 247 1.53 -3.87 -16.29
C LEU A 247 0.18 -4.16 -16.96
N LYS A 248 -0.41 -3.18 -17.66
CA LYS A 248 -1.68 -3.37 -18.38
C LYS A 248 -1.61 -4.44 -19.47
N LYS A 249 -0.45 -4.60 -20.12
CA LYS A 249 -0.18 -5.65 -21.10
C LYS A 249 0.09 -7.03 -20.47
N GLY A 250 0.02 -7.15 -19.14
CA GLY A 250 0.27 -8.41 -18.44
C GLY A 250 1.72 -8.90 -18.53
N MET A 251 2.69 -8.01 -18.78
CA MET A 251 4.10 -8.40 -18.96
C MET A 251 4.78 -8.87 -17.67
N PHE A 252 4.16 -8.62 -16.52
CA PHE A 252 4.58 -9.12 -15.21
C PHE A 252 3.39 -9.15 -14.26
N SER A 253 3.48 -9.99 -13.23
CA SER A 253 2.46 -10.05 -12.19
C SER A 253 2.48 -8.81 -11.29
N PRO A 254 1.32 -8.25 -10.90
CA PRO A 254 1.25 -7.18 -9.89
C PRO A 254 1.71 -7.65 -8.50
N GLY A 255 1.87 -8.97 -8.29
CA GLY A 255 2.33 -9.58 -7.04
C GLY A 255 1.23 -9.79 -5.99
N VAL A 256 1.63 -10.25 -4.80
CA VAL A 256 0.69 -10.57 -3.69
C VAL A 256 0.31 -9.35 -2.84
N ILE A 257 1.09 -8.26 -2.90
CA ILE A 257 0.75 -7.01 -2.22
C ILE A 257 -0.29 -6.28 -3.06
N PRO A 258 -1.39 -5.78 -2.46
CA PRO A 258 -2.46 -5.11 -3.18
C PRO A 258 -1.95 -4.06 -4.17
N LEU A 259 -2.45 -4.11 -5.40
CA LEU A 259 -2.00 -3.23 -6.47
C LEU A 259 -2.30 -1.77 -6.13
N GLU A 260 -3.40 -1.51 -5.44
CA GLU A 260 -3.84 -0.20 -4.96
C GLU A 260 -2.79 0.43 -4.04
N GLN A 261 -2.20 -0.37 -3.15
CA GLN A 261 -1.13 0.10 -2.26
C GLN A 261 0.11 0.49 -3.07
N ASN A 262 0.47 -0.31 -4.07
CA ASN A 262 1.61 0.00 -4.95
C ASN A 262 1.34 1.22 -5.84
N LEU A 263 0.12 1.37 -6.34
CA LEU A 263 -0.30 2.54 -7.10
C LEU A 263 -0.30 3.81 -6.24
N SER A 264 -0.74 3.76 -4.98
CA SER A 264 -0.61 4.89 -4.05
C SER A 264 0.86 5.27 -3.79
N ASN A 265 1.75 4.28 -3.66
CA ASN A 265 3.20 4.52 -3.53
C ASN A 265 3.80 5.21 -4.77
N LEU A 266 3.29 4.93 -5.96
CA LEU A 266 3.75 5.59 -7.19
C LEU A 266 3.11 6.95 -7.38
N LEU A 267 1.80 7.07 -7.17
CA LEU A 267 1.03 8.30 -7.34
C LEU A 267 1.60 9.44 -6.50
N ARG A 268 1.92 9.19 -5.23
CA ARG A 268 2.49 10.23 -4.34
C ARG A 268 3.77 10.84 -4.88
N LEU A 269 4.62 10.02 -5.52
CA LEU A 269 5.88 10.47 -6.10
C LEU A 269 5.63 11.28 -7.38
N VAL A 270 4.78 10.77 -8.26
CA VAL A 270 4.52 11.41 -9.56
C VAL A 270 3.72 12.70 -9.43
N LEU A 271 2.77 12.76 -8.50
CA LEU A 271 1.99 13.98 -8.23
C LEU A 271 2.89 15.09 -7.73
N LEU A 272 3.74 14.81 -6.73
CA LEU A 272 4.73 15.79 -6.26
C LEU A 272 5.71 16.17 -7.37
N TYR A 273 6.15 15.22 -8.21
CA TYR A 273 7.05 15.56 -9.31
C TYR A 273 6.39 16.53 -10.31
N LYS A 274 5.10 16.35 -10.60
CA LYS A 274 4.38 17.19 -11.58
C LYS A 274 3.87 18.51 -11.03
N TYR A 275 3.53 18.58 -9.75
CA TYR A 275 2.83 19.72 -9.16
C TYR A 275 3.57 20.37 -7.98
N GLY A 276 4.56 19.69 -7.40
CA GLY A 276 5.15 20.08 -6.12
C GLY A 276 4.15 19.97 -4.97
N GLY A 277 4.48 20.59 -3.84
CA GLY A 277 3.60 20.69 -2.68
C GLY A 277 3.85 19.60 -1.64
N ILE A 278 2.78 19.19 -0.96
CA ILE A 278 2.83 18.31 0.20
C ILE A 278 1.98 17.07 -0.06
N TYR A 279 2.54 15.89 0.14
CA TYR A 279 1.79 14.64 0.16
C TYR A 279 1.67 14.12 1.59
N LEU A 280 0.47 13.66 1.93
CA LEU A 280 0.16 12.97 3.19
C LEU A 280 -0.62 11.68 2.90
N ASP A 281 -0.29 10.60 3.61
CA ASP A 281 -1.20 9.46 3.70
C ASP A 281 -2.46 9.86 4.50
N THR A 282 -3.61 9.23 4.21
CA THR A 282 -4.91 9.56 4.82
C THR A 282 -5.03 9.17 6.30
N ASP A 283 -3.95 8.66 6.88
CA ASP A 283 -3.80 8.28 8.27
C ASP A 283 -2.67 9.07 8.96
N VAL A 284 -2.39 10.29 8.47
CA VAL A 284 -1.47 11.25 9.09
C VAL A 284 -2.27 12.41 9.70
N ILE A 285 -2.19 12.58 11.03
CA ILE A 285 -2.74 13.73 11.74
C ILE A 285 -1.70 14.84 11.78
N ILE A 286 -2.03 16.04 11.29
CA ILE A 286 -1.17 17.22 11.41
C ILE A 286 -1.34 17.85 12.79
N ILE A 287 -0.24 18.07 13.50
CA ILE A 287 -0.19 18.77 14.79
C ILE A 287 0.21 20.24 14.60
N LYS A 288 1.09 20.53 13.63
CA LYS A 288 1.62 21.87 13.38
C LYS A 288 1.64 22.23 11.90
N PRO A 289 1.61 23.53 11.56
CA PRO A 289 1.84 23.98 10.20
C PRO A 289 3.12 23.39 9.61
N LEU A 290 3.05 22.98 8.35
CA LEU A 290 4.16 22.40 7.58
C LEU A 290 4.80 23.45 6.66
N THR A 291 4.33 24.70 6.68
CA THR A 291 4.72 25.79 5.78
C THR A 291 6.20 26.17 5.89
N SER A 292 6.86 25.88 7.01
CA SER A 292 8.29 26.10 7.20
C SER A 292 9.17 24.99 6.62
N LEU A 293 8.58 23.93 6.06
CA LEU A 293 9.30 22.76 5.57
C LEU A 293 9.39 22.80 4.04
N HIS A 294 10.56 22.43 3.52
CA HIS A 294 10.85 22.50 2.09
C HIS A 294 11.80 21.37 1.69
N ASN A 295 11.46 20.63 0.63
CA ASN A 295 12.24 19.47 0.16
C ASN A 295 12.63 18.52 1.31
N VAL A 296 11.63 18.01 2.04
CA VAL A 296 11.85 17.12 3.18
C VAL A 296 11.22 15.75 3.03
N ILE A 297 11.91 14.76 3.60
CA ILE A 297 11.43 13.40 3.84
C ILE A 297 11.70 13.01 5.28
N GLY A 298 10.82 12.23 5.90
CA GLY A 298 11.00 11.80 7.29
C GLY A 298 11.74 10.47 7.42
N ALA A 299 12.64 10.39 8.39
CA ALA A 299 13.14 9.14 8.90
C ALA A 299 12.07 8.45 9.76
N GLN A 300 11.67 7.23 9.40
CA GLN A 300 10.80 6.40 10.24
C GLN A 300 11.58 5.79 11.40
N THR A 301 12.81 5.36 11.16
CA THR A 301 13.64 4.68 12.17
C THR A 301 15.06 5.22 12.11
N VAL A 302 15.65 5.39 13.29
CA VAL A 302 17.05 5.78 13.48
C VAL A 302 17.74 4.76 14.37
N ASP A 303 19.04 4.59 14.15
CA ASP A 303 19.89 3.87 15.07
C ASP A 303 19.99 4.63 16.40
N PRO A 304 19.76 3.98 17.56
CA PRO A 304 19.74 4.65 18.85
C PRO A 304 21.07 5.33 19.24
N VAL A 305 22.19 4.79 18.76
CA VAL A 305 23.55 5.23 19.14
C VAL A 305 24.06 6.28 18.17
N THR A 306 24.18 5.92 16.89
CA THR A 306 24.75 6.78 15.84
C THR A 306 23.80 7.87 15.36
N ARG A 307 22.51 7.78 15.70
CA ARG A 307 21.43 8.68 15.25
C ARG A 307 21.25 8.75 13.72
N LYS A 308 21.94 7.89 12.97
CA LYS A 308 21.75 7.75 11.53
C LYS A 308 20.41 7.07 11.28
N TRP A 309 19.67 7.55 10.31
CA TRP A 309 18.43 6.89 9.90
C TRP A 309 18.75 5.54 9.24
N SER A 310 17.90 4.54 9.50
CA SER A 310 17.95 3.22 8.87
C SER A 310 16.77 2.97 7.93
N ARG A 311 15.68 3.74 8.12
CA ARG A 311 14.48 3.70 7.29
C ARG A 311 13.92 5.10 7.10
N LEU A 312 13.76 5.51 5.86
CA LEU A 312 12.91 6.63 5.45
C LEU A 312 11.52 6.12 5.10
N ASN A 313 10.52 6.99 5.16
CA ASN A 313 9.14 6.67 4.81
C ASN A 313 8.55 7.77 3.91
N ASN A 314 7.66 7.37 3.02
CA ASN A 314 7.03 8.20 2.00
C ASN A 314 5.56 8.52 2.30
N ALA A 315 5.10 8.36 3.55
CA ALA A 315 3.77 8.75 4.01
C ALA A 315 3.64 10.27 4.19
N VAL A 316 4.76 10.98 4.37
CA VAL A 316 4.84 12.44 4.36
C VAL A 316 6.00 12.83 3.45
N LEU A 317 5.71 13.62 2.42
CA LEU A 317 6.70 14.12 1.47
C LEU A 317 6.38 15.57 1.15
N ILE A 318 7.37 16.44 1.21
CA ILE A 318 7.21 17.87 0.90
C ILE A 318 8.30 18.22 -0.08
N PHE A 319 7.94 18.52 -1.32
CA PHE A 319 8.93 18.73 -2.37
C PHE A 319 8.45 19.73 -3.42
N ASP A 320 9.42 20.43 -3.99
CA ASP A 320 9.20 21.26 -5.16
C ASP A 320 8.81 20.42 -6.37
N LYS A 321 8.10 21.09 -7.27
CA LYS A 321 7.84 20.57 -8.60
C LYS A 321 9.16 20.26 -9.31
N ASN A 322 9.18 19.14 -10.03
CA ASN A 322 10.33 18.64 -10.79
C ASN A 322 11.58 18.29 -9.95
N HIS A 323 11.47 18.18 -8.62
CA HIS A 323 12.63 17.89 -7.78
C HIS A 323 13.35 16.59 -8.23
N PRO A 324 14.68 16.61 -8.48
CA PRO A 324 15.38 15.45 -9.06
C PRO A 324 15.31 14.18 -8.22
N LEU A 325 15.22 14.31 -6.89
CA LEU A 325 15.04 13.17 -5.99
C LEU A 325 13.73 12.41 -6.26
N LEU A 326 12.63 13.12 -6.55
CA LEU A 326 11.36 12.49 -6.90
C LEU A 326 11.48 11.70 -8.21
N LYS A 327 12.18 12.26 -9.20
CA LYS A 327 12.45 11.55 -10.47
C LYS A 327 13.21 10.24 -10.21
N ARG A 328 14.26 10.29 -9.37
CA ARG A 328 15.03 9.09 -8.97
C ARG A 328 14.14 8.06 -8.26
N PHE A 329 13.20 8.47 -7.41
CA PHE A 329 12.24 7.57 -6.78
C PHE A 329 11.30 6.91 -7.81
N ILE A 330 10.75 7.67 -8.75
CA ILE A 330 9.86 7.16 -9.80
C ILE A 330 10.61 6.16 -10.69
N ASP A 331 11.85 6.48 -11.07
CA ASP A 331 12.70 5.61 -11.87
C ASP A 331 13.08 4.31 -11.13
N GLU A 332 13.40 4.39 -9.83
CA GLU A 332 13.63 3.21 -9.00
C GLU A 332 12.38 2.33 -8.92
N PHE A 333 11.19 2.93 -8.76
CA PHE A 333 9.93 2.20 -8.71
C PHE A 333 9.71 1.41 -10.00
N ALA A 334 9.78 2.10 -11.14
CA ALA A 334 9.54 1.50 -12.44
C ALA A 334 10.54 0.38 -12.77
N ARG A 335 11.80 0.55 -12.35
CA ARG A 335 12.90 -0.38 -12.64
C ARG A 335 12.92 -1.60 -11.72
N THR A 336 12.62 -1.41 -10.44
CA THR A 336 12.81 -2.44 -9.40
C THR A 336 11.53 -2.93 -8.78
N PHE A 337 10.38 -2.60 -9.37
CA PHE A 337 9.06 -3.00 -8.86
C PHE A 337 9.03 -4.46 -8.45
N ASN A 338 8.65 -4.70 -7.19
CA ASN A 338 8.42 -6.04 -6.69
C ASN A 338 7.14 -6.05 -5.87
N GLY A 339 6.05 -6.46 -6.51
CA GLY A 339 4.74 -6.58 -5.87
C GLY A 339 4.62 -7.71 -4.86
N ASN A 340 5.66 -8.54 -4.67
CA ASN A 340 5.65 -9.64 -3.70
C ASN A 340 6.28 -9.28 -2.35
N LYS A 341 6.94 -8.11 -2.25
CA LYS A 341 7.65 -7.69 -1.03
C LYS A 341 7.02 -6.44 -0.44
N TRP A 342 6.42 -6.56 0.74
CA TRP A 342 5.83 -5.42 1.42
C TRP A 342 6.89 -4.35 1.72
N GLY A 343 6.54 -3.08 1.52
CA GLY A 343 7.42 -1.95 1.75
C GLY A 343 8.50 -1.75 0.67
N HIS A 344 8.78 -2.75 -0.17
CA HIS A 344 9.83 -2.70 -1.21
C HIS A 344 9.67 -1.52 -2.16
N ASN A 345 8.42 -1.22 -2.55
CA ASN A 345 8.06 -0.13 -3.48
C ASN A 345 7.72 1.20 -2.77
N GLY A 346 7.83 1.26 -1.43
CA GLY A 346 7.48 2.43 -0.63
C GLY A 346 8.63 2.84 0.29
N PRO A 347 8.55 2.65 1.62
CA PRO A 347 9.62 3.02 2.56
C PRO A 347 11.01 2.48 2.19
N TYR A 348 11.11 1.24 1.72
CA TYR A 348 12.41 0.65 1.35
C TYR A 348 12.97 1.23 0.06
N LEU A 349 12.11 1.62 -0.88
CA LEU A 349 12.50 2.28 -2.11
C LEU A 349 13.14 3.62 -1.82
N VAL A 350 12.44 4.49 -1.10
CA VAL A 350 12.94 5.85 -0.82
C VAL A 350 14.22 5.80 0.02
N SER A 351 14.29 4.88 0.98
CA SER A 351 15.50 4.64 1.78
C SER A 351 16.68 4.25 0.91
N ARG A 352 16.49 3.29 -0.01
CA ARG A 352 17.57 2.75 -0.83
C ARG A 352 18.04 3.74 -1.89
N VAL A 353 17.15 4.57 -2.44
CA VAL A 353 17.56 5.65 -3.34
C VAL A 353 18.37 6.69 -2.60
N VAL A 354 17.93 7.13 -1.41
CA VAL A 354 18.67 8.12 -0.63
C VAL A 354 20.00 7.56 -0.12
N ALA A 355 20.05 6.29 0.31
CA ALA A 355 21.29 5.66 0.78
C ALA A 355 22.37 5.52 -0.30
N ARG A 356 21.99 5.47 -1.59
CA ARG A 356 22.93 5.45 -2.71
C ARG A 356 23.46 6.83 -3.08
N LEU A 357 22.89 7.91 -2.54
CA LEU A 357 23.44 9.24 -2.70
C LEU A 357 24.57 9.37 -1.68
N ASN A 358 25.78 9.70 -2.14
CA ASN A 358 26.84 10.10 -1.23
C ASN A 358 26.39 11.34 -0.43
N ILE A 359 26.92 11.54 0.78
CA ILE A 359 26.51 12.65 1.67
C ILE A 359 26.67 14.02 0.97
N SER A 360 27.70 14.18 0.15
CA SER A 360 27.88 15.37 -0.71
C SER A 360 26.70 15.53 -1.68
N SER A 361 26.33 14.45 -2.39
CA SER A 361 25.22 14.44 -3.35
C SER A 361 23.84 14.67 -2.73
N SER A 362 23.64 14.38 -1.44
CA SER A 362 22.39 14.77 -0.76
C SER A 362 22.30 16.27 -0.50
N SER A 363 23.42 16.90 -0.17
CA SER A 363 23.52 18.35 0.00
C SER A 363 23.36 19.06 -1.35
N ASP A 364 23.97 18.50 -2.40
CA ASP A 364 23.87 19.02 -3.78
C ASP A 364 22.45 18.96 -4.36
N LEU A 365 21.62 18.04 -3.88
CA LEU A 365 20.22 17.91 -4.29
C LEU A 365 19.25 18.79 -3.49
N GLY A 366 19.71 19.48 -2.44
CA GLY A 366 18.90 20.48 -1.72
C GLY A 366 17.69 19.92 -0.97
N PHE A 367 17.83 18.77 -0.30
CA PHE A 367 16.77 18.18 0.52
C PHE A 367 17.24 17.85 1.94
N SER A 368 16.30 17.75 2.89
CA SER A 368 16.59 17.39 4.29
C SER A 368 15.86 16.12 4.72
N VAL A 369 16.52 15.33 5.56
CA VAL A 369 15.90 14.20 6.27
C VAL A 369 15.54 14.65 7.68
N LEU A 370 14.24 14.71 7.98
CA LEU A 370 13.77 15.04 9.33
C LEU A 370 13.78 13.82 10.26
N PRO A 371 14.02 13.99 11.57
CA PRO A 371 14.05 12.88 12.52
C PRO A 371 12.66 12.25 12.70
N PRO A 372 12.58 11.02 13.27
CA PRO A 372 11.29 10.37 13.52
C PRO A 372 10.31 11.21 14.33
N SER A 373 10.78 12.04 15.26
CA SER A 373 9.91 12.93 16.04
C SER A 373 9.09 13.89 15.19
N ALA A 374 9.51 14.21 13.96
CA ALA A 374 8.79 15.12 13.07
C ALA A 374 7.44 14.56 12.60
N PHE A 375 7.42 13.31 12.09
CA PHE A 375 6.23 12.71 11.46
C PHE A 375 5.88 11.30 11.98
N TYR A 376 6.85 10.60 12.56
CA TYR A 376 6.75 9.21 13.02
C TYR A 376 7.12 9.09 14.51
N PRO A 377 6.52 9.91 15.41
CA PRO A 377 6.96 9.97 16.81
C PRO A 377 6.71 8.66 17.58
N VAL A 378 5.86 7.78 17.06
CA VAL A 378 5.56 6.45 17.61
C VAL A 378 5.71 5.39 16.52
N ASP A 379 6.44 4.32 16.85
CA ASP A 379 6.60 3.18 15.95
C ASP A 379 5.32 2.36 15.85
N TRP A 380 5.10 1.73 14.70
CA TRP A 380 3.93 0.89 14.42
C TRP A 380 3.75 -0.24 15.43
N THR A 381 4.81 -0.77 16.03
CA THR A 381 4.73 -1.79 17.10
C THR A 381 4.14 -1.25 18.41
N ARG A 382 4.26 0.06 18.65
CA ARG A 382 3.85 0.72 19.90
C ARG A 382 2.59 1.58 19.75
N ILE A 383 2.05 1.69 18.53
CA ILE A 383 0.92 2.56 18.22
C ILE A 383 -0.32 2.25 19.08
N ARG A 384 -0.54 0.99 19.45
CA ARG A 384 -1.67 0.57 20.29
C ARG A 384 -1.78 1.37 21.59
N GLY A 385 -0.65 1.75 22.19
CA GLY A 385 -0.65 2.55 23.42
C GLY A 385 -1.26 3.94 23.26
N PHE A 386 -1.32 4.49 22.04
CA PHE A 386 -1.93 5.80 21.78
C PHE A 386 -3.46 5.73 21.65
N TYR A 387 -4.01 4.54 21.43
CA TYR A 387 -5.46 4.31 21.27
C TYR A 387 -6.18 4.00 22.57
N ARG A 388 -5.44 3.69 23.64
CA ARG A 388 -5.99 3.33 24.96
C ARG A 388 -6.10 4.54 25.87
N ALA A 389 -7.18 4.60 26.63
CA ALA A 389 -7.37 5.55 27.71
C ALA A 389 -6.48 5.16 28.90
N ALA A 390 -6.06 6.15 29.68
CA ALA A 390 -5.36 5.90 30.92
C ALA A 390 -6.31 5.27 31.96
N THR A 391 -5.86 4.20 32.62
CA THR A 391 -6.63 3.49 33.65
C THR A 391 -6.27 3.90 35.07
N ASN A 392 -5.14 4.60 35.24
CA ASN A 392 -4.62 5.04 36.52
C ASN A 392 -3.86 6.38 36.38
N GLU A 393 -3.48 6.97 37.52
CA GLU A 393 -2.83 8.29 37.55
C GLU A 393 -1.48 8.30 36.83
N SER A 394 -0.69 7.23 36.95
CA SER A 394 0.61 7.11 36.28
C SER A 394 0.48 7.14 34.75
N GLU A 395 -0.48 6.37 34.21
CA GLU A 395 -0.80 6.37 32.78
C GLU A 395 -1.37 7.71 32.30
N SER A 396 -2.16 8.38 33.13
CA SER A 396 -2.69 9.72 32.84
C SER A 396 -1.56 10.75 32.76
N ASN A 397 -0.64 10.71 33.74
CA ASN A 397 0.55 11.54 33.77
C ASN A 397 1.47 11.27 32.57
N TRP A 398 1.67 10.01 32.18
CA TRP A 398 2.41 9.63 30.98
C TRP A 398 1.74 10.18 29.71
N SER A 399 0.43 9.99 29.56
CA SER A 399 -0.33 10.43 28.38
C SER A 399 -0.27 11.95 28.23
N ARG A 400 -0.41 12.71 29.33
CA ARG A 400 -0.29 14.17 29.34
C ARG A 400 1.10 14.64 28.93
N LYS A 401 2.16 14.08 29.54
CA LYS A 401 3.55 14.38 29.17
C LYS A 401 3.80 14.06 27.69
N ARG A 402 3.25 12.94 27.21
CA ARG A 402 3.40 12.51 25.83
C ARG A 402 2.72 13.45 24.85
N LEU A 403 1.49 13.89 25.13
CA LEU A 403 0.78 14.89 24.34
C LEU A 403 1.52 16.23 24.31
N THR A 404 1.99 16.72 25.46
CA THR A 404 2.81 17.95 25.52
C THR A 404 4.07 17.81 24.67
N HIS A 405 4.75 16.67 24.72
CA HIS A 405 5.92 16.40 23.88
C HIS A 405 5.57 16.41 22.39
N LEU A 406 4.49 15.74 21.97
CA LEU A 406 4.01 15.73 20.58
C LEU A 406 3.71 17.16 20.09
N ARG A 407 2.93 17.92 20.87
CA ARG A 407 2.60 19.32 20.58
C ARG A 407 3.83 20.23 20.54
N LYS A 408 4.94 19.88 21.19
CA LYS A 408 6.18 20.68 21.15
C LYS A 408 7.11 20.27 20.01
N HIS A 409 7.22 18.99 19.68
CA HIS A 409 8.31 18.47 18.84
C HIS A 409 7.87 17.76 17.56
N SER A 410 6.58 17.55 17.35
CA SER A 410 6.05 16.86 16.18
C SER A 410 5.27 17.80 15.28
N PHE A 411 5.47 17.63 13.98
CA PHE A 411 4.65 18.26 12.94
C PHE A 411 3.42 17.42 12.64
N ALA A 412 3.56 16.09 12.67
CA ALA A 412 2.48 15.16 12.42
C ALA A 412 2.65 13.83 13.19
N VAL A 413 1.57 13.05 13.24
CA VAL A 413 1.55 11.67 13.74
C VAL A 413 0.96 10.75 12.68
N HIS A 414 1.77 9.82 12.19
CA HIS A 414 1.29 8.72 11.35
C HIS A 414 0.62 7.63 12.22
N LEU A 415 -0.60 7.24 11.86
CA LEU A 415 -1.45 6.33 12.63
C LEU A 415 -1.24 4.85 12.29
N TRP A 416 -0.47 4.53 11.24
CA TRP A 416 -0.16 3.16 10.83
C TRP A 416 -1.43 2.32 10.60
N ASN A 417 -2.36 2.78 9.75
CA ASN A 417 -3.69 2.18 9.60
C ASN A 417 -3.68 0.67 9.31
N ARG A 418 -2.62 0.12 8.70
CA ARG A 418 -2.46 -1.34 8.57
C ARG A 418 -2.54 -2.05 9.92
N GLU A 419 -1.88 -1.49 10.93
CA GLU A 419 -1.79 -2.01 12.30
C GLU A 419 -2.95 -1.50 13.18
N SER A 420 -3.35 -0.25 12.98
CA SER A 420 -4.25 0.43 13.92
C SER A 420 -5.73 0.42 13.53
N LYS A 421 -6.11 0.09 12.28
CA LYS A 421 -7.50 0.22 11.80
C LYS A 421 -8.55 -0.53 12.62
N LYS A 422 -8.16 -1.63 13.27
CA LYS A 422 -9.05 -2.44 14.12
C LYS A 422 -9.10 -1.98 15.58
N LEU A 423 -8.26 -1.02 15.97
CA LEU A 423 -8.23 -0.51 17.33
C LEU A 423 -9.39 0.47 17.55
N LYS A 424 -10.09 0.35 18.68
CA LYS A 424 -11.04 1.39 19.08
C LYS A 424 -10.26 2.61 19.58
N ILE A 425 -10.71 3.80 19.23
CA ILE A 425 -10.21 5.04 19.84
C ILE A 425 -10.96 5.19 21.15
N GLU A 426 -10.27 4.97 22.28
CA GLU A 426 -10.88 5.13 23.60
C GLU A 426 -10.94 6.61 23.99
N GLN A 427 -12.04 7.01 24.64
CA GLN A 427 -12.24 8.37 25.12
C GLN A 427 -11.09 8.77 26.05
N GLY A 428 -10.47 9.92 25.79
CA GLY A 428 -9.34 10.41 26.59
C GLY A 428 -7.97 9.81 26.21
N SER A 429 -7.90 8.85 25.29
CA SER A 429 -6.64 8.38 24.70
C SER A 429 -5.88 9.51 24.00
N ILE A 430 -4.59 9.29 23.71
CA ILE A 430 -3.75 10.28 23.00
C ILE A 430 -4.36 10.61 21.63
N ILE A 431 -4.77 9.60 20.86
CA ILE A 431 -5.39 9.82 19.54
C ILE A 431 -6.71 10.57 19.68
N HIS A 432 -7.55 10.20 20.65
CA HIS A 432 -8.79 10.93 20.91
C HIS A 432 -8.53 12.43 21.16
N GLN A 433 -7.56 12.76 22.03
CA GLN A 433 -7.22 14.15 22.33
C GLN A 433 -6.67 14.90 21.11
N LEU A 434 -5.80 14.28 20.31
CA LEU A 434 -5.29 14.90 19.08
C LEU A 434 -6.40 15.16 18.06
N MET A 435 -7.38 14.26 17.94
CA MET A 435 -8.53 14.43 17.07
C MET A 435 -9.46 15.53 17.57
N SER A 436 -9.74 15.61 18.87
CA SER A 436 -10.50 16.70 19.47
C SER A 436 -9.83 18.07 19.24
N ASP A 437 -8.51 18.18 19.43
CA ASP A 437 -7.75 19.42 19.19
C ASP A 437 -7.85 19.89 17.72
N SER A 438 -7.92 18.92 16.80
CA SER A 438 -7.90 19.14 15.35
C SER A 438 -9.29 19.36 14.75
N CYS A 439 -10.34 19.23 15.57
CA CYS A 439 -11.69 19.12 15.08
C CYS A 439 -12.26 20.46 14.60
N ILE A 440 -12.80 20.46 13.38
CA ILE A 440 -13.48 21.60 12.77
C ILE A 440 -15.00 21.47 12.94
N PHE A 441 -15.52 20.25 13.06
CA PHE A 441 -16.96 19.96 13.11
C PHE A 441 -17.49 19.44 14.47
N CYS A 442 -16.72 19.52 15.56
CA CYS A 442 -17.12 18.94 16.84
C CYS A 442 -18.29 19.67 17.54
N ASN A 443 -18.58 20.91 17.13
CA ASN A 443 -19.70 21.69 17.67
C ASN A 443 -20.99 21.55 16.85
N SER A 444 -20.98 20.79 15.75
CA SER A 444 -22.21 20.46 15.01
C SER A 444 -22.78 19.17 15.56
N SER A 445 -23.88 19.26 16.29
CA SER A 445 -24.66 18.16 16.89
C SER A 445 -25.23 17.15 15.87
N SER A 446 -24.82 17.21 14.60
CA SER A 446 -25.42 16.49 13.47
C SER A 446 -24.53 15.38 12.89
N LEU A 447 -23.47 14.96 13.58
CA LEU A 447 -22.51 13.95 13.07
C LEU A 447 -22.32 12.73 13.98
N HIS A 448 -23.12 12.59 15.04
CA HIS A 448 -23.10 11.42 15.94
C HIS A 448 -24.34 10.52 15.82
N SER A 449 -25.02 10.54 14.67
CA SER A 449 -26.13 9.63 14.36
C SER A 449 -25.77 8.65 13.25
#